data_AF-A0A089Q2J2-F1
#
_entry.id   AF-A0A089Q2J2-F1
#
_cell.length_a   1.000
_cell.length_b   1.000
_cell.length_c   1.000
_cell.angle_alpha   90.00
_cell.angle_beta   90.00
_cell.angle_gamma   90.00
#
_symmetry.space_group_name_H-M   'P 1'
#
loop_
_entity.id
_entity.type
_entity.pdbx_description
1 polymer ?
#
loop_
_entity_poly.entity_id
_entity_poly.type
_entity_poly.pdbx_seq_one_letter_code
_entity_poly.pdbx_strand_id
1 'polypeptide(L)'
;MEIPFFDSPDNRYTFYYDESGNDRKFYIREDFSGYNVQRKGLHFFLAGVAHRGNSTTADANALIETLKLAQGEELKAAVFGKGEFPDIIGRKKTGTFLKWLVDSELYVHCFHLNLVYWSYIDVIDDCIIYALDNKIIPTGTSEFNLEHFMKIHKDALYDVITTNAKDFFELLSKYNFPEVFGKEKEFIKDLAKFSERSGLKLKEKESSNQLAFNQLTLSFFFKKCQDIDELTLLSDKAKTPIIEDYSLFYKMRAMMFRHSKHLFDQEPRIEKIIAAGIGNHPDFTSDIDYSFHNSKDVTLIQVSDAISGILREYYTFIDTYSPEELAEIRGGLSSRQEENFQLFEDLLDRTDNHCREMFFSVKTVFESYKNDLFAGRR
;
A
#
# COMPACT_ATOMS: atom_id res chain seq x y z
N MET A 1 -6.59 20.04 -7.86
CA MET A 1 -7.59 19.11 -7.30
C MET A 1 -7.60 19.36 -5.80
N GLU A 2 -8.73 19.72 -5.19
CA GLU A 2 -8.80 19.86 -3.73
C GLU A 2 -8.67 18.48 -3.10
N ILE A 3 -7.76 18.33 -2.13
CA ILE A 3 -7.66 17.09 -1.36
C ILE A 3 -8.88 17.05 -0.43
N PRO A 4 -9.73 16.00 -0.48
CA PRO A 4 -10.85 15.90 0.44
C PRO A 4 -10.36 15.77 1.89
N PHE A 5 -11.06 16.43 2.81
CA PHE A 5 -10.80 16.39 4.25
C PHE A 5 -11.86 15.52 4.94
N PHE A 6 -11.43 14.64 5.84
CA PHE A 6 -12.29 13.64 6.51
C PHE A 6 -12.50 13.93 8.00
N ASP A 7 -12.12 15.12 8.43
CA ASP A 7 -12.31 15.63 9.78
C ASP A 7 -12.87 17.06 9.75
N SER A 8 -13.13 17.59 10.93
CA SER A 8 -13.60 18.96 11.12
C SER A 8 -13.11 19.51 12.46
N PRO A 9 -13.19 20.82 12.71
CA PRO A 9 -12.85 21.38 14.01
C PRO A 9 -13.59 20.71 15.19
N ASP A 10 -14.81 20.23 14.98
CA ASP A 10 -15.66 19.56 15.98
C ASP A 10 -15.52 18.02 15.99
N ASN A 11 -14.95 17.45 14.92
CA ASN A 11 -14.66 16.02 14.81
C ASN A 11 -13.23 15.83 14.36
N ARG A 12 -12.30 15.91 15.32
CA ARG A 12 -10.86 15.77 15.11
C ARG A 12 -10.28 14.62 15.91
N TYR A 13 -9.10 14.20 15.50
CA TYR A 13 -8.37 13.09 16.08
C TYR A 13 -6.97 13.53 16.52
N THR A 14 -6.32 12.68 17.32
CA THR A 14 -4.87 12.69 17.51
C THR A 14 -4.32 11.39 16.96
N PHE A 15 -3.50 11.47 15.93
CA PHE A 15 -2.86 10.35 15.27
C PHE A 15 -1.42 10.18 15.74
N TYR A 16 -1.03 8.93 15.95
CA TYR A 16 0.33 8.51 16.21
C TYR A 16 0.78 7.61 15.05
N TYR A 17 1.97 7.87 14.52
CA TYR A 17 2.48 7.19 13.34
C TYR A 17 3.83 6.54 13.61
N ASP A 18 4.03 5.40 12.98
CA ASP A 18 5.35 4.86 12.66
C ASP A 18 5.34 4.33 11.21
N GLU A 19 6.53 4.08 10.66
CA GLU A 19 6.66 3.51 9.33
C GLU A 19 7.09 2.05 9.34
N SER A 20 6.63 1.31 8.34
CA SER A 20 7.14 -0.04 8.08
C SER A 20 7.42 -0.24 6.60
N GLY A 21 8.54 -0.89 6.28
CA GLY A 21 8.99 -1.02 4.89
C GLY A 21 9.53 0.29 4.30
N ASN A 22 10.03 1.20 5.13
CA ASN A 22 10.66 2.45 4.68
C ASN A 22 12.07 2.19 4.13
N ASP A 23 12.16 1.88 2.83
CA ASP A 23 13.44 1.67 2.14
C ASP A 23 14.16 2.98 1.76
N ARG A 24 13.69 4.14 2.24
CA ARG A 24 14.10 5.52 1.92
C ARG A 24 13.94 5.95 0.47
N LYS A 25 14.29 5.08 -0.48
CA LYS A 25 14.18 5.25 -1.93
C LYS A 25 13.76 3.92 -2.56
N PHE A 26 13.00 4.00 -3.64
CA PHE A 26 12.63 2.83 -4.45
C PHE A 26 13.02 3.05 -5.90
N TYR A 27 13.83 2.15 -6.47
CA TYR A 27 14.31 2.25 -7.84
C TYR A 27 14.68 0.89 -8.43
N ILE A 28 14.76 0.85 -9.75
CA ILE A 28 15.30 -0.29 -10.51
C ILE A 28 16.82 -0.14 -10.57
N ARG A 29 17.55 -1.23 -10.30
CA ARG A 29 19.02 -1.24 -10.39
C ARG A 29 19.48 -0.89 -11.80
N GLU A 30 20.63 -0.25 -11.93
CA GLU A 30 21.19 0.20 -13.21
C GLU A 30 21.40 -0.95 -14.22
N ASP A 31 21.65 -2.16 -13.73
CA ASP A 31 21.79 -3.38 -14.53
C ASP A 31 20.46 -4.06 -14.89
N PHE A 32 19.33 -3.50 -14.46
CA PHE A 32 17.99 -4.05 -14.59
C PHE A 32 17.89 -5.49 -14.05
N SER A 33 18.67 -5.85 -13.02
CA SER A 33 18.56 -7.16 -12.35
C SER A 33 17.36 -7.27 -11.40
N GLY A 34 16.73 -6.14 -11.08
CA GLY A 34 15.60 -6.04 -10.16
C GLY A 34 15.52 -4.68 -9.48
N TYR A 35 14.70 -4.59 -8.44
CA TYR A 35 14.64 -3.41 -7.57
C TYR A 35 15.85 -3.33 -6.62
N ASN A 36 16.13 -2.14 -6.11
CA ASN A 36 17.14 -1.94 -5.05
C ASN A 36 16.79 -2.71 -3.77
N VAL A 37 15.50 -2.84 -3.47
CA VAL A 37 14.95 -3.54 -2.32
C VAL A 37 14.82 -5.04 -2.60
N GLN A 38 15.34 -5.88 -1.70
CA GLN A 38 15.42 -7.34 -1.87
C GLN A 38 14.80 -8.05 -0.65
N ARG A 39 13.47 -8.06 -0.58
CA ARG A 39 12.66 -8.70 0.47
C ARG A 39 11.30 -9.09 -0.10
N LYS A 40 10.60 -10.03 0.55
CA LYS A 40 9.20 -10.35 0.22
C LYS A 40 8.29 -9.16 0.52
N GLY A 41 7.19 -9.03 -0.24
CA GLY A 41 6.15 -8.02 -0.08
C GLY A 41 6.69 -6.60 -0.19
N LEU A 42 6.80 -6.05 -1.40
CA LEU A 42 7.31 -4.70 -1.63
C LEU A 42 6.24 -3.66 -1.29
N HIS A 43 6.01 -3.48 0.00
CA HIS A 43 5.05 -2.52 0.55
C HIS A 43 5.74 -1.49 1.45
N PHE A 44 5.14 -0.31 1.50
CA PHE A 44 5.42 0.74 2.47
C PHE A 44 4.16 1.04 3.29
N PHE A 45 4.35 1.31 4.58
CA PHE A 45 3.31 1.65 5.52
C PHE A 45 3.68 2.94 6.26
N LEU A 46 2.68 3.82 6.39
CA LEU A 46 2.66 4.89 7.37
C LEU A 46 1.38 4.68 8.19
N ALA A 47 1.51 4.10 9.37
CA ALA A 47 0.39 3.53 10.11
C ALA A 47 0.55 3.72 11.62
N GLY A 48 -0.49 3.39 12.37
CA GLY A 48 -0.42 3.43 13.83
C GLY A 48 -1.78 3.44 14.48
N VAL A 49 -1.86 4.15 15.60
CA VAL A 49 -3.09 4.32 16.36
C VAL A 49 -3.56 5.76 16.41
N ALA A 50 -4.86 5.96 16.57
CA ALA A 50 -5.47 7.27 16.73
C ALA A 50 -6.55 7.25 17.79
N HIS A 51 -6.86 8.38 18.39
CA HIS A 51 -8.05 8.55 19.23
C HIS A 51 -8.77 9.84 18.88
N ARG A 52 -10.03 9.95 19.29
CA ARG A 52 -10.81 11.18 19.10
C ARG A 52 -10.34 12.25 20.10
N GLY A 53 -10.32 13.50 19.67
CA GLY A 53 -9.95 14.64 20.52
C GLY A 53 -8.47 14.65 20.94
N ASN A 54 -8.18 15.29 22.07
CA ASN A 54 -6.81 15.65 22.48
C ASN A 54 -6.22 14.76 23.59
N SER A 55 -7.01 13.82 24.12
CA SER A 55 -6.59 12.93 25.20
C SER A 55 -7.22 11.56 25.01
N THR A 56 -6.54 10.53 25.53
CA THR A 56 -7.05 9.16 25.58
C THR A 56 -6.88 8.55 26.97
N THR A 57 -7.74 7.60 27.32
CA THR A 57 -7.61 6.75 28.51
C THR A 57 -6.75 5.51 28.26
N ALA A 58 -6.24 5.30 27.03
CA ALA A 58 -5.39 4.16 26.70
C ALA A 58 -4.05 4.23 27.45
N ASP A 59 -3.83 3.28 28.36
CA ASP A 59 -2.59 3.19 29.14
C ASP A 59 -1.59 2.25 28.47
N ALA A 60 -0.77 2.82 27.58
CA ALA A 60 0.26 2.08 26.86
C ALA A 60 1.42 1.62 27.77
N ASN A 61 1.63 2.26 28.93
CA ASN A 61 2.63 1.82 29.89
C ASN A 61 2.17 0.53 30.59
N ALA A 62 0.89 0.46 30.98
CA ALA A 62 0.30 -0.77 31.51
C ALA A 62 0.34 -1.94 30.50
N LEU A 63 0.20 -1.65 29.20
CA LEU A 63 0.42 -2.64 28.14
C LEU A 63 1.86 -3.18 28.16
N ILE A 64 2.86 -2.30 28.19
CA ILE A 64 4.28 -2.69 28.20
C ILE A 64 4.58 -3.60 29.40
N GLU A 65 4.07 -3.27 30.58
CA GLU A 65 4.19 -4.09 31.79
C GLU A 65 3.53 -5.47 31.59
N THR A 66 2.33 -5.51 30.99
CA THR A 66 1.60 -6.75 30.71
C THR A 66 2.35 -7.65 29.71
N LEU A 67 3.02 -7.03 28.71
CA LEU A 67 3.87 -7.74 27.74
C LEU A 67 5.19 -8.23 28.33
N LYS A 68 5.53 -7.84 29.57
CA LYS A 68 6.74 -8.20 30.30
C LYS A 68 8.00 -7.91 29.49
N LEU A 69 8.09 -6.70 28.94
CA LEU A 69 9.32 -6.22 28.30
C LEU A 69 10.38 -5.96 29.36
N ALA A 70 11.66 -6.07 28.98
CA ALA A 70 12.76 -5.74 29.88
C ALA A 70 12.74 -4.24 30.21
N GLN A 71 13.34 -3.86 31.33
CA GLN A 71 13.39 -2.45 31.74
C GLN A 71 14.11 -1.61 30.67
N GLY A 72 13.43 -0.59 30.14
CA GLY A 72 13.95 0.27 29.08
C GLY A 72 13.91 -0.34 27.67
N GLU A 73 13.32 -1.53 27.51
CA GLU A 73 13.01 -2.09 26.20
C GLU A 73 11.75 -1.41 25.64
N GLU A 74 11.88 -0.81 24.46
CA GLU A 74 10.76 -0.23 23.73
C GLU A 74 9.86 -1.32 23.15
N LEU A 75 8.55 -1.07 23.11
CA LEU A 75 7.61 -1.90 22.37
C LEU A 75 7.83 -1.70 20.88
N LYS A 76 8.35 -2.73 20.20
CA LYS A 76 8.55 -2.75 18.74
C LYS A 76 7.91 -3.96 18.11
N ALA A 77 7.67 -3.94 16.80
CA ALA A 77 7.18 -5.10 16.06
C ALA A 77 7.98 -6.39 16.34
N ALA A 78 9.30 -6.27 16.54
CA ALA A 78 10.20 -7.39 16.85
C ALA A 78 9.84 -8.17 18.14
N VAL A 79 9.12 -7.56 19.09
CA VAL A 79 8.61 -8.22 20.31
C VAL A 79 7.67 -9.38 19.98
N PHE A 80 6.94 -9.28 18.87
CA PHE A 80 6.04 -10.32 18.38
C PHE A 80 6.78 -11.37 17.53
N GLY A 81 8.10 -11.23 17.39
CA GLY A 81 9.01 -12.19 16.83
C GLY A 81 9.16 -12.12 15.32
N LYS A 82 9.65 -13.24 14.76
CA LYS A 82 9.94 -13.42 13.33
C LYS A 82 9.10 -14.58 12.80
N GLY A 83 8.89 -14.58 11.49
CA GLY A 83 8.06 -15.56 10.78
C GLY A 83 7.11 -14.83 9.85
N GLU A 84 6.23 -15.58 9.20
CA GLU A 84 5.15 -15.00 8.40
C GLU A 84 3.95 -14.66 9.29
N PHE A 85 2.93 -14.02 8.72
CA PHE A 85 1.78 -13.52 9.50
C PHE A 85 1.15 -14.59 10.42
N PRO A 86 0.90 -15.85 10.00
CA PRO A 86 0.38 -16.88 10.89
C PRO A 86 1.26 -17.18 12.11
N ASP A 87 2.59 -17.09 11.98
CA ASP A 87 3.53 -17.29 13.09
C ASP A 87 3.44 -16.16 14.12
N ILE A 88 3.24 -14.94 13.63
CA ILE A 88 3.17 -13.72 14.43
C ILE A 88 1.82 -13.62 15.14
N ILE A 89 0.71 -13.77 14.40
CA ILE A 89 -0.64 -13.75 14.97
C ILE A 89 -0.84 -14.91 15.93
N GLY A 90 -0.15 -16.03 15.71
CA GLY A 90 -0.18 -17.19 16.56
C GLY A 90 0.54 -17.04 17.90
N ARG A 91 1.13 -15.88 18.26
CA ARG A 91 1.84 -15.72 19.55
C ARG A 91 0.94 -15.18 20.65
N LYS A 92 1.23 -15.61 21.89
CA LYS A 92 0.53 -15.13 23.10
C LYS A 92 0.67 -13.61 23.28
N LYS A 93 1.88 -13.07 23.08
CA LYS A 93 2.14 -11.62 23.19
C LYS A 93 1.32 -10.82 22.18
N THR A 94 1.18 -11.33 20.95
CA THR A 94 0.34 -10.70 19.91
C THR A 94 -1.12 -10.65 20.33
N GLY A 95 -1.66 -11.77 20.85
CA GLY A 95 -3.02 -11.78 21.39
C GLY A 95 -3.23 -10.80 22.55
N THR A 96 -2.29 -10.72 23.47
CA THR A 96 -2.32 -9.73 24.57
C THR A 96 -2.33 -8.30 24.05
N PHE A 97 -1.50 -7.99 23.04
CA PHE A 97 -1.45 -6.67 22.41
C PHE A 97 -2.75 -6.31 21.69
N LEU A 98 -3.25 -7.20 20.84
CA LEU A 98 -4.49 -6.97 20.09
C LEU A 98 -5.70 -6.84 21.01
N LYS A 99 -5.78 -7.67 22.06
CA LYS A 99 -6.85 -7.58 23.05
C LYS A 99 -6.84 -6.23 23.77
N TRP A 100 -5.67 -5.74 24.15
CA TRP A 100 -5.53 -4.41 24.76
C TRP A 100 -5.98 -3.30 23.80
N LEU A 101 -5.62 -3.38 22.52
CA LEU A 101 -6.10 -2.42 21.51
C LEU A 101 -7.63 -2.46 21.39
N VAL A 102 -8.24 -3.65 21.34
CA VAL A 102 -9.70 -3.83 21.26
C VAL A 102 -10.39 -3.24 22.49
N ASP A 103 -9.82 -3.45 23.68
CA ASP A 103 -10.36 -2.94 24.94
C ASP A 103 -10.14 -1.42 25.14
N SER A 104 -9.25 -0.82 24.36
CA SER A 104 -9.02 0.62 24.32
C SER A 104 -9.98 1.33 23.36
N GLU A 105 -10.00 2.66 23.43
CA GLU A 105 -10.73 3.53 22.49
C GLU A 105 -9.93 3.87 21.21
N LEU A 106 -8.76 3.25 21.03
CA LEU A 106 -7.86 3.58 19.92
C LEU A 106 -8.35 3.01 18.59
N TYR A 107 -8.38 3.81 17.54
CA TYR A 107 -8.53 3.32 16.16
C TYR A 107 -7.18 2.90 15.60
N VAL A 108 -7.16 1.90 14.72
CA VAL A 108 -5.97 1.56 13.93
C VAL A 108 -6.10 2.28 12.60
N HIS A 109 -5.12 3.09 12.22
CA HIS A 109 -5.10 3.77 10.93
C HIS A 109 -3.88 3.32 10.13
N CYS A 110 -3.99 3.39 8.80
CA CYS A 110 -2.94 2.95 7.92
C CYS A 110 -3.02 3.59 6.54
N PHE A 111 -1.90 4.15 6.11
CA PHE A 111 -1.58 4.31 4.70
C PHE A 111 -0.73 3.11 4.25
N HIS A 112 -1.20 2.38 3.25
CA HIS A 112 -0.53 1.23 2.64
C HIS A 112 -0.23 1.50 1.17
N LEU A 113 1.00 1.25 0.76
CA LEU A 113 1.45 1.42 -0.62
C LEU A 113 2.12 0.14 -1.11
N ASN A 114 1.55 -0.51 -2.13
CA ASN A 114 2.26 -1.53 -2.90
C ASN A 114 3.20 -0.82 -3.89
N LEU A 115 4.51 -0.96 -3.67
CA LEU A 115 5.55 -0.23 -4.41
C LEU A 115 5.61 -0.64 -5.88
N VAL A 116 5.39 -1.92 -6.18
CA VAL A 116 5.36 -2.41 -7.57
C VAL A 116 4.13 -1.88 -8.27
N TYR A 117 2.95 -1.98 -7.66
CA TYR A 117 1.72 -1.42 -8.21
C TYR A 117 1.87 0.08 -8.49
N TRP A 118 2.32 0.85 -7.50
CA TRP A 118 2.54 2.30 -7.62
C TRP A 118 3.49 2.68 -8.76
N SER A 119 4.51 1.86 -9.03
CA SER A 119 5.54 2.16 -10.02
C SER A 119 5.05 2.16 -11.47
N TYR A 120 3.91 1.51 -11.76
CA TYR A 120 3.46 1.28 -13.14
C TYR A 120 2.01 1.67 -13.41
N ILE A 121 1.20 2.00 -12.39
CA ILE A 121 -0.21 2.32 -12.57
C ILE A 121 -0.45 3.52 -13.50
N ASP A 122 0.48 4.48 -13.53
CA ASP A 122 0.37 5.66 -14.39
C ASP A 122 0.42 5.31 -15.88
N VAL A 123 1.08 4.19 -16.26
CA VAL A 123 1.05 3.69 -17.66
C VAL A 123 -0.38 3.41 -18.10
N ILE A 124 -1.20 2.83 -17.21
CA ILE A 124 -2.61 2.59 -17.48
C ILE A 124 -3.38 3.90 -17.50
N ASP A 125 -3.14 4.79 -16.55
CA ASP A 125 -3.84 6.07 -16.48
C ASP A 125 -3.58 6.94 -17.72
N ASP A 126 -2.33 7.00 -18.20
CA ASP A 126 -1.98 7.68 -19.45
C ASP A 126 -2.67 7.03 -20.67
N CYS A 127 -2.69 5.70 -20.75
CA CYS A 127 -3.42 4.99 -21.80
C CYS A 127 -4.93 5.26 -21.76
N ILE A 128 -5.51 5.41 -20.56
CA ILE A 128 -6.92 5.76 -20.37
C ILE A 128 -7.21 7.17 -20.84
N ILE A 129 -6.36 8.15 -20.47
CA ILE A 129 -6.46 9.53 -20.95
C ILE A 129 -6.42 9.55 -22.48
N TYR A 130 -5.42 8.91 -23.08
CA TYR A 130 -5.31 8.79 -24.53
C TYR A 130 -6.56 8.14 -25.15
N ALA A 131 -7.07 7.07 -24.56
CA ALA A 131 -8.23 6.36 -25.06
C ALA A 131 -9.52 7.19 -25.00
N LEU A 132 -9.67 8.03 -23.97
CA LEU A 132 -10.79 8.96 -23.85
C LEU A 132 -10.69 10.07 -24.90
N ASP A 133 -9.51 10.70 -25.03
CA ASP A 133 -9.27 11.79 -25.98
C ASP A 133 -9.47 11.35 -27.43
N ASN A 134 -9.11 10.09 -27.74
CA ASN A 134 -9.24 9.50 -29.07
C ASN A 134 -10.53 8.69 -29.28
N LYS A 135 -11.47 8.73 -28.32
CA LYS A 135 -12.77 8.02 -28.40
C LYS A 135 -12.65 6.52 -28.67
N ILE A 136 -11.59 5.89 -28.14
CA ILE A 136 -11.34 4.45 -28.21
C ILE A 136 -12.26 3.72 -27.24
N ILE A 137 -12.48 4.30 -26.06
CA ILE A 137 -13.43 3.82 -25.07
C ILE A 137 -14.62 4.78 -24.94
N PRO A 138 -15.84 4.29 -24.60
CA PRO A 138 -17.02 5.14 -24.50
C PRO A 138 -16.91 6.15 -23.36
N THR A 139 -17.42 7.37 -23.58
CA THR A 139 -17.64 8.38 -22.54
C THR A 139 -19.12 8.54 -22.27
N GLY A 140 -19.56 8.40 -21.01
CA GLY A 140 -20.90 8.80 -20.59
C GLY A 140 -22.06 7.88 -20.99
N THR A 141 -21.79 6.62 -21.37
CA THR A 141 -22.85 5.59 -21.46
C THR A 141 -23.04 4.92 -20.11
N SER A 142 -24.29 4.67 -19.69
CA SER A 142 -24.60 4.03 -18.41
C SER A 142 -24.08 2.59 -18.28
N GLU A 143 -23.69 1.97 -19.40
CA GLU A 143 -23.25 0.58 -19.46
C GLU A 143 -21.73 0.42 -19.33
N PHE A 144 -20.92 1.45 -19.63
CA PHE A 144 -19.47 1.37 -19.52
C PHE A 144 -18.98 1.93 -18.18
N ASN A 145 -18.54 1.05 -17.30
CA ASN A 145 -17.96 1.44 -16.02
C ASN A 145 -16.44 1.70 -16.18
N LEU A 146 -16.08 2.98 -16.35
CA LEU A 146 -14.68 3.41 -16.50
C LEU A 146 -13.82 3.03 -15.28
N GLU A 147 -14.33 3.20 -14.07
CA GLU A 147 -13.60 2.89 -12.84
C GLU A 147 -13.24 1.39 -12.78
N HIS A 148 -14.21 0.53 -13.09
CA HIS A 148 -14.00 -0.91 -13.15
C HIS A 148 -13.00 -1.30 -14.26
N PHE A 149 -13.13 -0.68 -15.43
CA PHE A 149 -12.20 -0.88 -16.54
C PHE A 149 -10.76 -0.51 -16.14
N MET A 150 -10.56 0.66 -15.54
CA MET A 150 -9.25 1.11 -15.04
C MET A 150 -8.67 0.12 -14.02
N LYS A 151 -9.47 -0.29 -13.03
CA LYS A 151 -9.05 -1.22 -11.97
C LYS A 151 -8.57 -2.56 -12.54
N ILE A 152 -9.35 -3.18 -13.44
CA ILE A 152 -8.97 -4.47 -14.04
C ILE A 152 -7.66 -4.35 -14.84
N HIS A 153 -7.45 -3.26 -15.57
CA HIS A 153 -6.24 -3.09 -16.39
C HIS A 153 -4.99 -2.82 -15.54
N LYS A 154 -5.14 -2.09 -14.42
CA LYS A 154 -4.06 -1.90 -13.44
C LYS A 154 -3.66 -3.22 -12.76
N ASP A 155 -4.65 -3.99 -12.33
CA ASP A 155 -4.43 -5.32 -11.76
C ASP A 155 -3.78 -6.27 -12.77
N ALA A 156 -4.31 -6.32 -14.00
CA ALA A 156 -3.74 -7.14 -15.06
C ALA A 156 -2.28 -6.77 -15.37
N LEU A 157 -1.92 -5.47 -15.29
CA LEU A 157 -0.55 -5.03 -15.48
C LEU A 157 0.34 -5.51 -14.34
N TYR A 158 -0.12 -5.34 -13.10
CA TYR A 158 0.59 -5.87 -11.92
C TYR A 158 0.82 -7.38 -12.03
N ASP A 159 -0.21 -8.14 -12.39
CA ASP A 159 -0.11 -9.60 -12.50
C ASP A 159 0.84 -10.05 -13.61
N VAL A 160 0.83 -9.36 -14.76
CA VAL A 160 1.77 -9.64 -15.87
C VAL A 160 3.21 -9.42 -15.40
N ILE A 161 3.45 -8.34 -14.65
CA ILE A 161 4.77 -7.97 -14.11
C ILE A 161 5.25 -9.00 -13.10
N THR A 162 4.43 -9.32 -12.09
CA THR A 162 4.82 -10.22 -10.99
C THR A 162 4.97 -11.67 -11.45
N THR A 163 4.17 -12.11 -12.43
CA THR A 163 4.28 -13.47 -13.01
C THR A 163 5.52 -13.63 -13.90
N ASN A 164 6.03 -12.56 -14.49
CA ASN A 164 7.11 -12.60 -15.49
C ASN A 164 8.25 -11.61 -15.15
N ALA A 165 8.56 -11.45 -13.86
CA ALA A 165 9.42 -10.35 -13.38
C ALA A 165 10.77 -10.25 -14.12
N LYS A 166 11.45 -11.37 -14.35
CA LYS A 166 12.74 -11.38 -15.07
C LYS A 166 12.60 -10.80 -16.49
N ASP A 167 11.69 -11.35 -17.28
CA ASP A 167 11.45 -10.92 -18.66
C ASP A 167 10.95 -9.46 -18.72
N PHE A 168 10.26 -9.01 -17.67
CA PHE A 168 9.80 -7.63 -17.55
C PHE A 168 10.98 -6.66 -17.35
N PHE A 169 11.95 -6.95 -16.47
CA PHE A 169 13.13 -6.10 -16.33
C PHE A 169 13.97 -6.06 -17.63
N GLU A 170 14.05 -7.17 -18.37
CA GLU A 170 14.67 -7.18 -19.70
C GLU A 170 13.94 -6.23 -20.66
N LEU A 171 12.60 -6.14 -20.61
CA LEU A 171 11.83 -5.16 -21.38
C LEU A 171 12.18 -3.73 -20.94
N LEU A 172 12.16 -3.45 -19.63
CA LEU A 172 12.45 -2.12 -19.08
C LEU A 172 13.84 -1.60 -19.49
N SER A 173 14.84 -2.48 -19.56
CA SER A 173 16.21 -2.11 -19.93
C SER A 173 16.32 -1.51 -21.35
N LYS A 174 15.46 -1.93 -22.29
CA LYS A 174 15.43 -1.39 -23.67
C LYS A 174 15.05 0.10 -23.72
N TYR A 175 14.31 0.54 -22.70
CA TYR A 175 13.76 1.89 -22.65
C TYR A 175 14.43 2.77 -21.60
N ASN A 176 15.41 2.26 -20.85
CA ASN A 176 15.99 2.95 -19.70
C ASN A 176 14.91 3.39 -18.69
N PHE A 177 13.89 2.55 -18.47
CA PHE A 177 12.76 2.90 -17.62
C PHE A 177 13.21 3.39 -16.22
N PRO A 178 12.60 4.44 -15.64
CA PRO A 178 11.36 5.11 -16.07
C PRO A 178 11.50 6.15 -17.19
N GLU A 179 12.70 6.38 -17.72
CA GLU A 179 12.99 7.44 -18.71
C GLU A 179 12.56 7.05 -20.14
N VAL A 180 11.26 6.83 -20.34
CA VAL A 180 10.69 6.37 -21.62
C VAL A 180 10.48 7.48 -22.67
N PHE A 181 10.91 8.71 -22.38
CA PHE A 181 10.68 9.89 -23.21
C PHE A 181 11.16 9.70 -24.65
N GLY A 182 10.27 9.96 -25.61
CA GLY A 182 10.51 9.80 -27.04
C GLY A 182 10.50 8.35 -27.54
N LYS A 183 10.11 7.40 -26.70
CA LYS A 183 9.96 5.96 -27.02
C LYS A 183 8.61 5.39 -26.56
N GLU A 184 7.63 6.25 -26.31
CA GLU A 184 6.34 5.92 -25.70
C GLU A 184 5.58 4.90 -26.55
N LYS A 185 5.48 5.15 -27.86
CA LYS A 185 4.82 4.25 -28.82
C LYS A 185 5.45 2.87 -28.83
N GLU A 186 6.78 2.80 -28.91
CA GLU A 186 7.52 1.55 -28.90
C GLU A 186 7.34 0.82 -27.57
N PHE A 187 7.39 1.54 -26.46
CA PHE A 187 7.20 0.99 -25.12
C PHE A 187 5.82 0.36 -24.95
N ILE A 188 4.75 1.07 -25.31
CA ILE A 188 3.38 0.54 -25.25
C ILE A 188 3.19 -0.64 -26.21
N LYS A 189 3.79 -0.60 -27.41
CA LYS A 189 3.76 -1.74 -28.35
C LYS A 189 4.43 -2.99 -27.78
N ASP A 190 5.56 -2.83 -27.11
CA ASP A 190 6.27 -3.96 -26.51
C ASP A 190 5.58 -4.46 -25.22
N LEU A 191 4.99 -3.57 -24.42
CA LEU A 191 4.09 -3.96 -23.31
C LEU A 191 2.89 -4.76 -23.82
N ALA A 192 2.27 -4.34 -24.93
CA ALA A 192 1.17 -5.08 -25.53
C ALA A 192 1.56 -6.52 -25.91
N LYS A 193 2.73 -6.69 -26.55
CA LYS A 193 3.27 -8.02 -26.89
C LYS A 193 3.62 -8.82 -25.64
N PHE A 194 4.15 -8.16 -24.61
CA PHE A 194 4.52 -8.78 -23.35
C PHE A 194 3.29 -9.35 -22.62
N SER A 195 2.24 -8.54 -22.46
CA SER A 195 0.95 -8.96 -21.89
C SER A 195 0.29 -10.07 -22.71
N GLU A 196 0.36 -10.01 -24.05
CA GLU A 196 -0.17 -11.06 -24.93
C GLU A 196 0.51 -12.41 -24.68
N ARG A 197 1.85 -12.41 -24.67
CA ARG A 197 2.64 -13.63 -24.44
C ARG A 197 2.33 -14.23 -23.07
N SER A 198 2.23 -13.40 -22.04
CA SER A 198 1.87 -13.85 -20.69
C SER A 198 0.47 -14.48 -20.67
N GLY A 199 -0.52 -13.80 -21.24
CA GLY A 199 -1.90 -14.29 -21.29
C GLY A 199 -2.05 -15.58 -22.10
N LEU A 200 -1.37 -15.72 -23.25
CA LEU A 200 -1.38 -16.94 -24.05
C LEU A 200 -0.77 -18.14 -23.30
N LYS A 201 0.37 -17.95 -22.61
CA LYS A 201 0.99 -18.99 -21.78
C LYS A 201 0.03 -19.52 -20.70
N LEU A 202 -0.75 -18.64 -20.06
CA LEU A 202 -1.74 -19.05 -19.06
C LEU A 202 -2.93 -19.77 -19.70
N LYS A 203 -3.43 -19.25 -20.83
CA LYS A 203 -4.55 -19.85 -21.57
C LYS A 203 -4.23 -21.26 -22.10
N GLU A 204 -2.98 -21.52 -22.46
CA GLU A 204 -2.51 -22.85 -22.87
C GLU A 204 -2.56 -23.87 -21.73
N LYS A 205 -2.29 -23.43 -20.48
CA LYS A 205 -2.40 -24.29 -19.30
C LYS A 205 -3.85 -24.53 -18.91
N GLU A 206 -4.68 -23.50 -18.96
CA GLU A 206 -6.09 -23.55 -18.62
C GLU A 206 -6.89 -22.54 -19.46
N SER A 207 -7.76 -23.04 -20.34
CA SER A 207 -8.46 -22.21 -21.33
C SER A 207 -9.51 -21.26 -20.73
N SER A 208 -10.06 -21.59 -19.56
CA SER A 208 -11.02 -20.81 -18.78
C SER A 208 -10.38 -19.85 -17.77
N ASN A 209 -9.05 -19.73 -17.77
CA ASN A 209 -8.35 -18.96 -16.77
C ASN A 209 -8.66 -17.46 -16.88
N GLN A 210 -9.32 -16.90 -15.85
CA GLN A 210 -9.73 -15.50 -15.84
C GLN A 210 -8.53 -14.55 -15.89
N LEU A 211 -7.41 -14.91 -15.28
CA LEU A 211 -6.19 -14.11 -15.34
C LEU A 211 -5.67 -14.04 -16.78
N ALA A 212 -5.67 -15.15 -17.51
CA ALA A 212 -5.32 -15.17 -18.93
C ALA A 212 -6.19 -14.20 -19.75
N PHE A 213 -7.51 -14.19 -19.49
CA PHE A 213 -8.43 -13.28 -20.15
C PHE A 213 -8.12 -11.80 -19.85
N ASN A 214 -7.85 -11.46 -18.59
CA ASN A 214 -7.50 -10.10 -18.17
C ASN A 214 -6.20 -9.62 -18.84
N GLN A 215 -5.17 -10.48 -18.91
CA GLN A 215 -3.89 -10.15 -19.54
C GLN A 215 -4.00 -9.97 -21.07
N LEU A 216 -4.83 -10.78 -21.74
CA LEU A 216 -5.11 -10.63 -23.16
C LEU A 216 -5.92 -9.38 -23.46
N THR A 217 -6.87 -9.02 -22.60
CA THR A 217 -7.65 -7.79 -22.71
C THR A 217 -6.74 -6.56 -22.52
N LEU A 218 -5.83 -6.60 -21.55
CA LEU A 218 -4.80 -5.58 -21.37
C LEU A 218 -3.93 -5.41 -22.62
N SER A 219 -3.47 -6.51 -23.22
CA SER A 219 -2.74 -6.47 -24.48
C SER A 219 -3.53 -5.76 -25.58
N PHE A 220 -4.80 -6.12 -25.74
CA PHE A 220 -5.67 -5.48 -26.72
C PHE A 220 -5.81 -3.98 -26.45
N PHE A 221 -5.98 -3.57 -25.19
CA PHE A 221 -6.05 -2.17 -24.80
C PHE A 221 -4.77 -1.41 -25.14
N PHE A 222 -3.59 -1.95 -24.84
CA PHE A 222 -2.32 -1.35 -25.24
C PHE A 222 -2.17 -1.26 -26.77
N LYS A 223 -2.63 -2.27 -27.54
CA LYS A 223 -2.64 -2.20 -29.02
C LYS A 223 -3.50 -1.04 -29.53
N LYS A 224 -4.59 -0.69 -28.84
CA LYS A 224 -5.40 0.48 -29.18
C LYS A 224 -4.73 1.79 -28.82
N CYS A 225 -3.88 1.79 -27.80
CA CYS A 225 -3.11 2.96 -27.34
C CYS A 225 -1.72 3.05 -27.99
N GLN A 226 -1.40 2.25 -29.00
CA GLN A 226 -0.05 2.11 -29.55
C GLN A 226 0.52 3.37 -30.22
N ASP A 227 -0.33 4.34 -30.52
CA ASP A 227 0.03 5.60 -31.17
C ASP A 227 0.08 6.77 -30.16
N ILE A 228 0.06 6.48 -28.86
CA ILE A 228 0.25 7.46 -27.79
C ILE A 228 1.62 8.15 -27.92
N ASP A 229 1.60 9.47 -28.03
CA ASP A 229 2.80 10.29 -28.21
C ASP A 229 3.47 10.67 -26.87
N GLU A 230 2.71 10.65 -25.77
CA GLU A 230 3.19 11.12 -24.47
C GLU A 230 2.56 10.30 -23.33
N LEU A 231 3.39 9.91 -22.36
CA LEU A 231 2.97 9.29 -21.10
C LEU A 231 3.16 10.33 -19.99
N THR A 232 2.31 11.36 -19.94
CA THR A 232 2.52 12.56 -19.11
C THR A 232 2.56 12.23 -17.61
N LEU A 233 1.64 11.39 -17.11
CA LEU A 233 1.61 11.03 -15.69
C LEU A 233 2.84 10.22 -15.29
N LEU A 234 3.28 9.30 -16.15
CA LEU A 234 4.54 8.59 -15.95
C LEU A 234 5.74 9.55 -16.06
N SER A 235 5.75 10.47 -17.02
CA SER A 235 6.87 11.36 -17.34
C SER A 235 7.09 12.43 -16.28
N ASP A 236 6.02 12.97 -15.70
CA ASP A 236 6.07 13.89 -14.54
C ASP A 236 6.72 13.22 -13.31
N LYS A 237 6.65 11.87 -13.26
CA LYS A 237 7.29 11.02 -12.26
C LYS A 237 8.57 10.33 -12.75
N ALA A 238 8.94 10.46 -14.02
CA ALA A 238 10.00 9.69 -14.66
C ALA A 238 11.38 10.28 -14.34
N LYS A 239 11.80 10.09 -13.10
CA LYS A 239 13.18 10.22 -12.68
C LYS A 239 13.58 8.96 -11.96
N THR A 240 14.84 8.56 -12.11
CA THR A 240 15.43 7.60 -11.19
C THR A 240 15.87 8.37 -9.94
N PRO A 241 15.43 7.99 -8.73
CA PRO A 241 14.61 6.82 -8.38
C PRO A 241 13.09 7.00 -8.59
N ILE A 242 12.37 5.89 -8.80
CA ILE A 242 10.89 5.87 -8.94
C ILE A 242 10.21 6.55 -7.74
N ILE A 243 10.72 6.31 -6.54
CA ILE A 243 10.37 7.04 -5.32
C ILE A 243 11.67 7.59 -4.71
N GLU A 244 11.80 8.92 -4.66
CA GLU A 244 12.97 9.63 -4.10
C GLU A 244 12.92 9.77 -2.57
N ASP A 245 11.71 9.86 -2.02
CA ASP A 245 11.40 9.82 -0.61
C ASP A 245 9.91 9.57 -0.39
N TYR A 246 9.53 9.28 0.85
CA TYR A 246 8.15 8.99 1.22
C TYR A 246 7.39 10.20 1.79
N SER A 247 7.96 11.42 1.76
CA SER A 247 7.38 12.61 2.41
C SER A 247 6.01 12.99 1.87
N LEU A 248 5.76 12.72 0.58
CA LEU A 248 4.45 12.85 -0.05
C LEU A 248 3.35 12.17 0.78
N PHE A 249 3.62 10.98 1.30
CA PHE A 249 2.61 10.18 1.99
C PHE A 249 2.32 10.72 3.39
N TYR A 250 3.31 11.28 4.08
CA TYR A 250 3.10 12.03 5.34
C TYR A 250 2.24 13.25 5.08
N LYS A 251 2.62 14.03 4.06
CA LYS A 251 1.91 15.25 3.65
C LYS A 251 0.45 14.94 3.31
N MET A 252 0.23 13.95 2.46
CA MET A 252 -1.11 13.52 2.03
C MET A 252 -1.97 13.08 3.22
N ARG A 253 -1.44 12.24 4.12
CA ARG A 253 -2.21 11.74 5.26
C ARG A 253 -2.59 12.82 6.26
N ALA A 254 -1.68 13.74 6.57
CA ALA A 254 -2.00 14.86 7.44
C ALA A 254 -2.93 15.87 6.75
N MET A 255 -2.79 16.11 5.44
CA MET A 255 -3.75 16.94 4.70
C MET A 255 -5.16 16.34 4.69
N MET A 256 -5.32 15.02 4.55
CA MET A 256 -6.63 14.35 4.59
C MET A 256 -7.37 14.51 5.94
N PHE A 257 -6.63 14.80 7.02
CA PHE A 257 -7.15 15.03 8.37
C PHE A 257 -6.62 16.35 8.94
N ARG A 258 -6.79 17.44 8.16
CA ARG A 258 -6.15 18.74 8.44
C ARG A 258 -6.52 19.37 9.79
N HIS A 259 -7.66 19.02 10.37
CA HIS A 259 -8.13 19.55 11.65
C HIS A 259 -7.65 18.72 12.86
N SER A 260 -6.96 17.62 12.59
CA SER A 260 -6.43 16.67 13.55
C SER A 260 -4.97 16.96 13.87
N LYS A 261 -4.51 16.34 14.95
CA LYS A 261 -3.12 16.42 15.39
C LYS A 261 -2.35 15.19 14.92
N HIS A 262 -1.14 15.38 14.41
CA HIS A 262 -0.29 14.32 13.86
C HIS A 262 1.04 14.23 14.60
N LEU A 263 1.31 13.10 15.24
CA LEU A 263 2.56 12.80 15.94
C LEU A 263 3.28 11.66 15.21
N PHE A 264 4.33 12.01 14.48
CA PHE A 264 5.17 11.05 13.77
C PHE A 264 6.34 10.59 14.64
N ASP A 265 6.77 9.33 14.50
CA ASP A 265 8.09 8.92 15.00
C ASP A 265 9.20 9.73 14.29
N GLN A 266 10.34 9.83 14.93
CA GLN A 266 11.49 10.55 14.39
C GLN A 266 12.03 9.87 13.13
N GLU A 267 11.94 10.58 12.00
CA GLU A 267 12.58 10.19 10.74
C GLU A 267 13.33 11.41 10.16
N PRO A 268 14.62 11.59 10.53
CA PRO A 268 15.37 12.82 10.27
C PRO A 268 15.44 13.23 8.80
N ARG A 269 15.38 12.27 7.86
CA ARG A 269 15.36 12.58 6.42
C ARG A 269 14.05 13.25 6.03
N ILE A 270 12.92 12.69 6.47
CA ILE A 270 11.59 13.21 6.17
C ILE A 270 11.36 14.55 6.87
N GLU A 271 11.77 14.66 8.14
CA GLU A 271 11.77 15.93 8.88
C GLU A 271 12.48 17.05 8.12
N LYS A 272 13.68 16.77 7.62
CA LYS A 272 14.46 17.76 6.85
C LYS A 272 13.80 18.13 5.53
N ILE A 273 13.24 17.15 4.81
CA ILE A 273 12.56 17.37 3.53
C ILE A 273 11.32 18.26 3.73
N ILE A 274 10.51 17.94 4.74
CA ILE A 274 9.30 18.70 5.07
C ILE A 274 9.66 20.11 5.54
N ALA A 275 10.62 20.25 6.47
CA ALA A 275 11.02 21.55 7.01
C ALA A 275 11.60 22.49 5.94
N ALA A 276 12.24 21.94 4.92
CA ALA A 276 12.83 22.71 3.83
C ALA A 276 11.87 22.99 2.66
N GLY A 277 10.62 22.50 2.70
CA GLY A 277 9.69 22.60 1.57
C GLY A 277 10.24 21.91 0.30
N ILE A 278 11.01 20.84 0.48
CA ILE A 278 11.62 20.12 -0.64
C ILE A 278 10.62 19.11 -1.20
N GLY A 279 10.56 19.01 -2.53
CA GLY A 279 9.73 18.05 -3.26
C GLY A 279 8.85 18.73 -4.31
N ASN A 280 8.28 17.95 -5.22
CA ASN A 280 7.37 18.43 -6.28
C ASN A 280 5.89 18.24 -5.89
N HIS A 281 5.58 18.30 -4.60
CA HIS A 281 4.25 18.03 -4.05
C HIS A 281 3.79 19.19 -3.15
N PRO A 282 2.47 19.38 -2.94
CA PRO A 282 1.98 20.42 -2.05
C PRO A 282 2.60 20.29 -0.67
N ASP A 283 3.14 21.41 -0.16
CA ASP A 283 3.67 21.48 1.20
C ASP A 283 2.56 21.47 2.25
N PHE A 284 2.94 21.22 3.50
CA PHE A 284 2.02 21.42 4.61
C PHE A 284 1.53 22.85 4.62
N THR A 285 0.21 22.99 4.70
CA THR A 285 -0.42 24.28 4.95
C THR A 285 -0.24 24.65 6.42
N SER A 286 -0.25 25.95 6.72
CA SER A 286 0.04 26.48 8.06
C SER A 286 -0.92 26.02 9.16
N ASP A 287 -2.06 25.43 8.78
CA ASP A 287 -3.10 24.94 9.68
C ASP A 287 -2.96 23.46 10.06
N ILE A 288 -2.00 22.72 9.46
CA ILE A 288 -1.73 21.33 9.83
C ILE A 288 -0.98 21.29 11.17
N ASP A 289 -1.59 20.70 12.20
CA ASP A 289 -0.94 20.45 13.50
C ASP A 289 -0.15 19.13 13.44
N TYR A 290 1.16 19.22 13.14
CA TYR A 290 2.04 18.07 13.10
C TYR A 290 3.32 18.27 13.92
N SER A 291 3.90 17.16 14.37
CA SER A 291 5.17 17.15 15.10
C SER A 291 5.85 15.79 15.01
N PHE A 292 7.17 15.78 15.17
CA PHE A 292 8.01 14.57 15.22
C PHE A 292 8.51 14.37 16.64
N HIS A 293 8.42 13.14 17.15
CA HIS A 293 8.74 12.82 18.55
C HIS A 293 9.61 11.59 18.65
N ASN A 294 10.47 11.56 19.67
CA ASN A 294 11.18 10.34 20.00
C ASN A 294 10.17 9.35 20.60
N SER A 295 10.10 8.13 20.07
CA SER A 295 9.21 7.08 20.57
C SER A 295 9.40 6.75 22.06
N LYS A 296 10.54 7.07 22.68
CA LYS A 296 10.74 6.96 24.14
C LYS A 296 9.89 7.92 24.97
N ASP A 297 9.56 9.08 24.41
CA ASP A 297 8.81 10.13 25.09
C ASP A 297 7.30 10.00 24.85
N VAL A 298 6.89 9.25 23.82
CA VAL A 298 5.50 9.07 23.41
C VAL A 298 5.19 7.59 23.19
N THR A 299 4.73 6.89 24.22
CA THR A 299 4.50 5.44 24.20
C THR A 299 3.51 4.98 23.11
N LEU A 300 2.56 5.82 22.69
CA LEU A 300 1.64 5.48 21.60
C LEU A 300 2.32 5.43 20.21
N ILE A 301 3.50 6.02 20.05
CA ILE A 301 4.34 5.81 18.85
C ILE A 301 4.91 4.39 18.87
N GLN A 302 5.31 3.85 20.03
CA GLN A 302 5.75 2.45 20.15
C GLN A 302 4.59 1.47 19.87
N VAL A 303 3.37 1.80 20.30
CA VAL A 303 2.16 1.05 19.91
C VAL A 303 1.94 1.13 18.39
N SER A 304 2.27 2.26 17.78
CA SER A 304 2.19 2.46 16.32
C SER A 304 3.21 1.61 15.55
N ASP A 305 4.46 1.50 16.02
CA ASP A 305 5.47 0.55 15.49
C ASP A 305 4.93 -0.87 15.51
N ALA A 306 4.47 -1.31 16.69
CA ALA A 306 3.91 -2.64 16.89
C ALA A 306 2.79 -2.98 15.89
N ILE A 307 1.77 -2.13 15.76
CA ILE A 307 0.65 -2.41 14.85
C ILE A 307 1.05 -2.22 13.38
N SER A 308 1.90 -1.25 13.05
CA SER A 308 2.39 -1.04 11.69
C SER A 308 3.21 -2.24 11.20
N GLY A 309 4.00 -2.85 12.09
CA GLY A 309 4.72 -4.09 11.80
C GLY A 309 3.78 -5.27 11.56
N ILE A 310 2.75 -5.45 12.38
CA ILE A 310 1.74 -6.50 12.18
C ILE A 310 1.00 -6.32 10.84
N LEU A 311 0.60 -5.08 10.52
CA LEU A 311 -0.01 -4.74 9.24
C LEU A 311 0.90 -5.07 8.06
N ARG A 312 2.21 -4.75 8.16
CA ARG A 312 3.18 -5.09 7.12
C ARG A 312 3.24 -6.59 6.86
N GLU A 313 3.33 -7.39 7.92
CA GLU A 313 3.42 -8.84 7.79
C GLU A 313 2.11 -9.42 7.24
N TYR A 314 0.95 -8.88 7.67
CA TYR A 314 -0.35 -9.28 7.13
C TYR A 314 -0.47 -9.03 5.63
N TYR A 315 -0.21 -7.81 5.18
CA TYR A 315 -0.34 -7.48 3.76
C TYR A 315 0.74 -8.14 2.89
N THR A 316 1.95 -8.32 3.42
CA THR A 316 2.99 -9.12 2.75
C THR A 316 2.53 -10.56 2.57
N PHE A 317 1.90 -11.15 3.59
CA PHE A 317 1.32 -12.48 3.53
C PHE A 317 0.20 -12.55 2.48
N ILE A 318 -0.76 -11.61 2.49
CA ILE A 318 -1.83 -11.54 1.50
C ILE A 318 -1.29 -11.41 0.07
N ASP A 319 -0.28 -10.56 -0.17
CA ASP A 319 0.31 -10.37 -1.49
C ASP A 319 1.09 -11.62 -1.98
N THR A 320 1.74 -12.35 -1.06
CA THR A 320 2.63 -13.48 -1.39
C THR A 320 1.88 -14.73 -1.85
N TYR A 321 0.76 -15.08 -1.20
CA TYR A 321 0.10 -16.38 -1.38
C TYR A 321 -1.02 -16.33 -2.42
N SER A 322 -1.25 -17.47 -3.08
CA SER A 322 -2.40 -17.66 -3.97
C SER A 322 -3.72 -17.75 -3.18
N PRO A 323 -4.88 -17.51 -3.81
CA PRO A 323 -6.17 -17.72 -3.18
C PRO A 323 -6.35 -19.12 -2.55
N GLU A 324 -5.88 -20.16 -3.24
CA GLU A 324 -5.96 -21.55 -2.78
C GLU A 324 -5.07 -21.80 -1.56
N GLU A 325 -3.84 -21.30 -1.59
CA GLU A 325 -2.92 -21.39 -0.45
C GLU A 325 -3.45 -20.61 0.77
N LEU A 326 -4.02 -19.41 0.55
CA LEU A 326 -4.66 -18.63 1.61
C LEU A 326 -5.84 -19.37 2.23
N ALA A 327 -6.67 -20.03 1.41
CA ALA A 327 -7.78 -20.84 1.90
C ALA A 327 -7.32 -22.06 2.70
N GLU A 328 -6.25 -22.73 2.28
CA GLU A 328 -5.63 -23.84 3.02
C GLU A 328 -5.07 -23.37 4.36
N ILE A 329 -4.30 -22.28 4.36
CA ILE A 329 -3.73 -21.70 5.59
C ILE A 329 -4.84 -21.25 6.54
N ARG A 330 -5.89 -20.62 6.01
CA ARG A 330 -7.08 -20.21 6.79
C ARG A 330 -7.75 -21.40 7.45
N GLY A 331 -7.95 -22.50 6.72
CA GLY A 331 -8.54 -23.74 7.26
C GLY A 331 -7.64 -24.48 8.26
N GLY A 332 -6.33 -24.20 8.26
CA GLY A 332 -5.33 -24.80 9.15
C GLY A 332 -4.96 -23.98 10.38
N LEU A 333 -5.59 -22.82 10.62
CA LEU A 333 -5.25 -21.99 11.78
C LEU A 333 -5.59 -22.71 13.10
N SER A 334 -4.68 -22.64 14.06
CA SER A 334 -4.92 -23.08 15.43
C SER A 334 -5.94 -22.16 16.13
N SER A 335 -6.58 -22.65 17.20
CA SER A 335 -7.56 -21.86 17.97
C SER A 335 -7.01 -20.52 18.45
N ARG A 336 -5.72 -20.45 18.83
CA ARG A 336 -5.09 -19.19 19.23
C ARG A 336 -4.87 -18.23 18.06
N GLN A 337 -4.53 -18.75 16.88
CA GLN A 337 -4.40 -17.92 15.66
C GLN A 337 -5.76 -17.37 15.25
N GLU A 338 -6.80 -18.19 15.31
CA GLU A 338 -8.19 -17.77 15.08
C GLU A 338 -8.64 -16.66 16.02
N GLU A 339 -8.49 -16.87 17.33
CA GLU A 339 -8.87 -15.87 18.35
C GLU A 339 -8.12 -14.55 18.14
N ASN A 340 -6.81 -14.61 17.89
CA ASN A 340 -6.02 -13.41 17.69
C ASN A 340 -6.31 -12.73 16.34
N PHE A 341 -6.61 -13.50 15.29
CA PHE A 341 -7.01 -12.95 14.00
C PHE A 341 -8.36 -12.26 14.08
N GLN A 342 -9.33 -12.82 14.83
CA GLN A 342 -10.59 -12.16 15.09
C GLN A 342 -10.39 -10.81 15.81
N LEU A 343 -9.52 -10.75 16.81
CA LEU A 343 -9.19 -9.46 17.46
C LEU A 343 -8.59 -8.46 16.48
N PHE A 344 -7.74 -8.92 15.55
CA PHE A 344 -7.18 -8.06 14.52
C PHE A 344 -8.27 -7.53 13.57
N GLU A 345 -9.17 -8.38 13.10
CA GLU A 345 -10.31 -8.01 12.25
C GLU A 345 -11.25 -7.03 12.95
N ASP A 346 -11.56 -7.25 14.23
CA ASP A 346 -12.41 -6.37 15.04
C ASP A 346 -11.83 -4.95 15.12
N LEU A 347 -10.49 -4.80 15.14
CA LEU A 347 -9.82 -3.50 15.12
C LEU A 347 -9.97 -2.79 13.76
N LEU A 348 -9.83 -3.55 12.67
CA LEU A 348 -9.98 -3.02 11.32
C LEU A 348 -11.44 -2.58 11.11
N ASP A 349 -12.40 -3.43 11.47
CA ASP A 349 -13.83 -3.16 11.33
C ASP A 349 -14.30 -2.01 12.21
N ARG A 350 -13.78 -1.90 13.45
CA ARG A 350 -14.08 -0.75 14.32
C ARG A 350 -13.71 0.57 13.64
N THR A 351 -12.55 0.60 13.01
CA THR A 351 -12.06 1.81 12.33
C THR A 351 -12.85 2.05 11.04
N ASP A 352 -13.06 1.02 10.22
CA ASP A 352 -13.79 1.16 8.95
C ASP A 352 -15.23 1.66 9.17
N ASN A 353 -15.92 1.10 10.16
CA ASN A 353 -17.26 1.54 10.55
C ASN A 353 -17.30 2.96 11.13
N HIS A 354 -16.17 3.45 11.69
CA HIS A 354 -16.09 4.78 12.27
C HIS A 354 -15.69 5.85 11.24
N CYS A 355 -14.60 5.61 10.51
CA CYS A 355 -14.05 6.45 9.46
C CYS A 355 -13.17 5.60 8.55
N ARG A 356 -13.76 5.04 7.49
CA ARG A 356 -13.09 4.23 6.47
C ARG A 356 -11.81 4.87 5.91
N GLU A 357 -11.74 6.19 5.84
CA GLU A 357 -10.60 6.92 5.26
C GLU A 357 -9.34 6.92 6.15
N MET A 358 -9.47 6.44 7.40
CA MET A 358 -8.32 6.08 8.24
C MET A 358 -7.54 4.90 7.66
N PHE A 359 -8.19 4.04 6.86
CA PHE A 359 -7.54 3.05 6.01
C PHE A 359 -7.48 3.54 4.56
N PHE A 360 -6.27 3.76 4.08
CA PHE A 360 -6.04 4.12 2.69
C PHE A 360 -4.96 3.23 2.09
N SER A 361 -5.33 2.45 1.09
CA SER A 361 -4.42 1.53 0.39
C SER A 361 -4.30 1.89 -1.07
N VAL A 362 -3.07 1.91 -1.58
CA VAL A 362 -2.75 1.92 -3.01
C VAL A 362 -2.20 0.54 -3.36
N LYS A 363 -3.11 -0.34 -3.76
CA LYS A 363 -2.88 -1.77 -4.01
C LYS A 363 -3.82 -2.28 -5.11
N THR A 364 -3.61 -3.51 -5.56
CA THR A 364 -4.51 -4.16 -6.53
C THR A 364 -5.89 -4.47 -5.94
N VAL A 365 -6.90 -4.55 -6.80
CA VAL A 365 -8.21 -5.12 -6.41
C VAL A 365 -8.04 -6.60 -6.04
N PHE A 366 -7.12 -7.32 -6.70
CA PHE A 366 -6.84 -8.72 -6.40
C PHE A 366 -6.27 -8.93 -4.99
N GLU A 367 -5.37 -8.05 -4.50
CA GLU A 367 -4.96 -8.06 -3.09
C GLU A 367 -6.14 -7.83 -2.14
N SER A 368 -7.11 -6.99 -2.52
CA SER A 368 -8.33 -6.77 -1.74
C SER A 368 -9.24 -8.02 -1.74
N TYR A 369 -9.39 -8.68 -2.88
CA TYR A 369 -10.10 -9.96 -2.98
C TYR A 369 -9.44 -11.04 -2.12
N LYS A 370 -8.11 -11.16 -2.15
CA LYS A 370 -7.36 -12.12 -1.31
C LYS A 370 -7.54 -11.83 0.18
N ASN A 371 -7.54 -10.56 0.56
CA ASN A 371 -7.86 -10.12 1.91
C ASN A 371 -9.26 -10.59 2.34
N ASP A 372 -10.28 -10.31 1.53
CA ASP A 372 -11.67 -10.68 1.84
C ASP A 372 -11.84 -12.19 1.92
N LEU A 373 -11.21 -12.94 1.01
CA LEU A 373 -11.17 -14.39 1.02
C LEU A 373 -10.58 -14.94 2.33
N PHE A 374 -9.42 -14.41 2.75
CA PHE A 374 -8.76 -14.85 3.98
C PHE A 374 -9.58 -14.47 5.23
N ALA A 375 -10.14 -13.27 5.24
CA ALA A 375 -11.03 -12.79 6.30
C ALA A 375 -12.37 -13.55 6.37
N GLY A 376 -12.75 -14.26 5.31
CA GLY A 376 -14.05 -14.94 5.21
C GLY A 376 -15.21 -13.97 4.92
N ARG A 377 -14.91 -12.78 4.39
CA ARG A 377 -15.88 -11.78 3.93
C ARG A 377 -16.32 -12.16 2.51
N ARG A 378 -17.62 -12.08 2.21
CA ARG A 378 -18.20 -12.45 0.90
C ARG A 378 -18.61 -11.23 0.09
#